data_AF-A0A2R6N2N4-F1
#
_entry.id   AF-A0A2R6N2N4-F1
#
_cell.length_a   1.000
_cell.length_b   1.000
_cell.length_c   1.000
_cell.angle_alpha   90.00
_cell.angle_beta   90.00
_cell.angle_gamma   90.00
#
_symmetry.space_group_name_H-M   'P 1'
#
loop_
_entity.id
_entity.type
_entity.pdbx_description
1 polymer ?
#
loop_
_entity_poly.entity_id
_entity_poly.type
_entity_poly.pdbx_seq_one_letter_code
_entity_poly.pdbx_strand_id
1 'polypeptide(L)'
;MVDAIEALGLAVLVFVNSAVAALLTRFFRVRLRTRWGSLGFIATAVPVALLVSTLVLGSVLGPDLGSAAAVVGVAVILPFSLGVAFDYFWMPAPEEVDLPDRAGERNVRRDS
;
A
#
# COMPACT_ATOMS: atom_id res chain seq x y z
N MET A 1 15.11 -2.51 27.62
CA MET A 1 15.98 -2.17 26.47
C MET A 1 15.43 -2.96 25.29
N VAL A 2 15.17 -2.32 24.15
CA VAL A 2 14.69 -3.04 22.95
C VAL A 2 15.88 -3.66 22.26
N ASP A 3 15.77 -4.93 21.87
CA ASP A 3 16.84 -5.61 21.15
C ASP A 3 16.97 -5.07 19.71
N ALA A 4 18.19 -5.04 19.17
CA ALA A 4 18.43 -4.50 17.83
C ALA A 4 17.72 -5.32 16.74
N ILE A 5 17.60 -6.63 16.95
CA ILE A 5 16.90 -7.55 16.03
C ILE A 5 15.39 -7.29 16.08
N GLU A 6 14.81 -7.09 17.27
CA GLU A 6 13.41 -6.73 17.46
C GLU A 6 13.05 -5.40 16.77
N ALA A 7 13.89 -4.37 16.97
CA ALA A 7 13.71 -3.08 16.31
C ALA A 7 13.79 -3.20 14.78
N LEU A 8 14.73 -4.00 14.27
CA LEU A 8 14.86 -4.25 12.83
C LEU A 8 13.64 -5.00 12.28
N GLY A 9 13.15 -6.03 12.97
CA GLY A 9 11.96 -6.77 12.59
C GLY A 9 10.72 -5.88 12.50
N LEU A 10 10.54 -5.00 13.49
CA LEU A 10 9.47 -4.00 13.47
C LEU A 10 9.62 -3.01 12.32
N ALA A 11 10.82 -2.51 12.06
CA ALA A 11 11.07 -1.58 10.96
C ALA A 11 10.75 -2.21 9.60
N VAL A 12 11.16 -3.47 9.39
CA VAL A 12 10.84 -4.24 8.18
C VAL A 12 9.33 -4.45 8.05
N LEU A 13 8.66 -4.84 9.14
CA LEU A 13 7.20 -5.02 9.16
C LEU A 13 6.46 -3.74 8.75
N VAL A 14 6.81 -2.61 9.38
CA VAL A 14 6.23 -1.29 9.08
C VAL A 14 6.50 -0.88 7.64
N PHE A 15 7.72 -1.10 7.16
CA PHE A 15 8.10 -0.79 5.78
C PHE A 15 7.30 -1.61 4.76
N VAL A 16 7.20 -2.93 4.95
CA VAL A 16 6.42 -3.82 4.07
C VAL A 16 4.94 -3.44 4.08
N ASN A 17 4.35 -3.20 5.25
CA ASN A 17 2.96 -2.77 5.34
C ASN A 17 2.73 -1.40 4.67
N SER A 18 3.69 -0.48 4.76
CA SER A 18 3.58 0.84 4.11
C SER A 18 3.63 0.69 2.59
N ALA A 19 4.51 -0.17 2.08
CA ALA A 19 4.60 -0.48 0.66
C ALA A 19 3.31 -1.16 0.15
N VAL A 20 2.77 -2.14 0.88
CA VAL A 20 1.49 -2.78 0.55
C VAL A 20 0.37 -1.75 0.53
N ALA A 21 0.30 -0.85 1.51
CA ALA A 21 -0.71 0.21 1.57
C ALA A 21 -0.61 1.15 0.36
N ALA A 22 0.59 1.60 0.00
CA ALA A 22 0.81 2.45 -1.18
C ALA A 22 0.39 1.74 -2.47
N LEU A 23 0.80 0.48 -2.66
CA LEU A 23 0.49 -0.29 -3.87
C LEU A 23 -1.00 -0.58 -4.02
N LEU A 24 -1.69 -0.96 -2.93
CA LEU A 24 -3.13 -1.18 -2.97
C LEU A 24 -3.91 0.12 -3.18
N THR A 25 -3.47 1.21 -2.55
CA THR A 25 -4.04 2.55 -2.79
C THR A 25 -3.94 2.91 -4.27
N ARG A 26 -2.74 2.76 -4.85
CA ARG A 26 -2.50 2.97 -6.28
C ARG A 26 -3.39 2.08 -7.13
N PHE A 27 -3.46 0.79 -6.82
CA PHE A 27 -4.26 -0.19 -7.56
C PHE A 27 -5.74 0.21 -7.59
N PHE A 28 -6.33 0.58 -6.45
CA PHE A 28 -7.73 0.97 -6.40
C PHE A 28 -7.99 2.29 -7.12
N ARG A 29 -7.10 3.28 -7.02
CA ARG A 29 -7.22 4.53 -7.78
C ARG A 29 -7.12 4.33 -9.30
N VAL A 30 -6.27 3.40 -9.76
CA VAL A 30 -6.13 3.07 -11.19
C VAL A 30 -7.32 2.24 -11.69
N ARG A 31 -7.80 1.27 -10.89
CA ARG A 31 -8.79 0.29 -11.36
C ARG A 31 -10.23 0.78 -11.24
N LEU A 32 -10.53 1.63 -10.27
CA LEU A 32 -11.88 2.12 -10.00
C LEU A 32 -12.05 3.53 -10.54
N ARG A 33 -12.95 3.69 -11.52
CA ARG A 33 -13.18 4.98 -12.18
C ARG A 33 -13.95 6.00 -11.32
N THR A 34 -14.63 5.55 -10.28
CA THR A 34 -15.40 6.41 -9.38
C THR A 34 -14.60 6.73 -8.12
N ARG A 35 -14.46 8.02 -7.79
CA ARG A 35 -13.76 8.50 -6.57
C ARG A 35 -14.32 7.88 -5.29
N TRP A 36 -15.65 7.72 -5.20
CA TRP A 36 -16.29 7.10 -4.03
C TRP A 36 -16.00 5.60 -3.90
N GLY A 37 -15.96 4.90 -5.04
CA GLY A 37 -15.57 3.49 -5.06
C GLY A 37 -14.13 3.31 -4.58
N SER A 38 -13.17 4.08 -5.12
CA SER A 38 -11.78 3.96 -4.69
C SER A 38 -11.59 4.28 -3.22
N LEU A 39 -12.21 5.35 -2.71
CA LEU A 39 -12.08 5.73 -1.30
C LEU A 39 -12.63 4.65 -0.36
N GLY A 40 -13.79 4.07 -0.70
CA GLY A 40 -14.40 2.99 0.09
C GLY A 40 -13.52 1.73 0.15
N PHE A 41 -12.97 1.30 -0.99
CA PHE A 41 -12.04 0.16 -1.03
C PHE A 41 -10.73 0.45 -0.31
N ILE A 42 -10.17 1.65 -0.44
CA ILE A 42 -8.95 2.05 0.29
C ILE A 42 -9.21 2.00 1.79
N ALA A 43 -10.31 2.60 2.27
CA ALA A 43 -10.62 2.67 3.70
C ALA A 43 -10.96 1.32 4.35
N THR A 44 -11.28 0.28 3.56
CA THR A 44 -11.71 -1.03 4.08
C THR A 44 -10.75 -2.15 3.72
N ALA A 45 -10.49 -2.36 2.42
CA ALA A 45 -9.67 -3.45 1.94
C ALA A 45 -8.19 -3.28 2.30
N VAL A 46 -7.66 -2.05 2.32
CA VAL A 46 -6.25 -1.83 2.68
C VAL A 46 -6.01 -2.16 4.16
N PRO A 47 -6.76 -1.63 5.15
CA PRO A 47 -6.58 -2.04 6.55
C PRO A 47 -6.72 -3.55 6.77
N VAL A 48 -7.65 -4.22 6.07
CA VAL A 48 -7.79 -5.69 6.14
C VAL A 48 -6.54 -6.39 5.60
N ALA A 49 -6.01 -5.96 4.45
CA ALA A 49 -4.78 -6.52 3.90
C ALA A 49 -3.58 -6.30 4.84
N LEU A 50 -3.46 -5.13 5.46
CA LEU A 50 -2.42 -4.84 6.45
C LEU A 50 -2.57 -5.68 7.71
N LEU A 51 -3.80 -5.95 8.18
CA LEU A 51 -4.04 -6.87 9.28
C LEU A 51 -3.56 -8.28 8.94
N VAL A 52 -3.92 -8.80 7.75
CA VAL A 52 -3.46 -10.12 7.28
C VAL A 52 -1.94 -10.16 7.18
N SER A 53 -1.32 -9.14 6.59
CA SER A 53 0.14 -9.02 6.49
C SER A 53 0.79 -8.97 7.88
N THR A 54 0.21 -8.23 8.82
CA THR A 54 0.68 -8.15 10.21
C THR A 54 0.58 -9.50 10.92
N LEU A 55 -0.49 -10.26 10.70
CA LEU A 55 -0.62 -11.60 11.29
C LEU A 55 0.43 -12.58 10.74
N VAL A 56 0.70 -12.53 9.43
CA VAL A 56 1.65 -13.42 8.76
C VAL A 56 3.11 -13.06 9.06
N LEU A 57 3.46 -11.78 8.96
CA LEU A 57 4.82 -11.31 9.16
C LEU A 57 5.14 -11.10 10.63
N GLY A 58 4.17 -10.64 11.42
CA GLY A 58 4.33 -10.40 12.85
C GLY A 58 4.61 -11.68 13.64
N SER A 59 4.13 -12.85 13.19
CA SER A 59 4.45 -14.12 13.84
C SER A 59 5.93 -14.53 13.69
N VAL A 60 6.66 -13.93 12.77
CA VAL A 60 8.08 -14.26 12.49
C VAL A 60 9.01 -13.09 12.84
N LEU A 61 8.60 -11.87 12.53
CA LEU A 61 9.42 -10.65 12.59
C LEU A 61 8.95 -9.64 13.64
N GLY A 62 7.74 -9.81 14.18
CA GLY A 62 7.10 -8.79 15.03
C GLY A 62 7.55 -8.90 16.47
N PRO A 63 8.14 -7.84 17.07
CA PRO A 63 8.39 -7.85 18.51
C PRO A 63 7.07 -7.76 19.28
N ASP A 64 7.12 -8.15 20.56
CA ASP A 64 5.99 -7.95 21.45
C ASP A 64 5.81 -6.45 21.76
N LEU A 65 4.72 -5.87 21.25
CA LEU A 65 4.36 -4.47 21.46
C LEU A 65 3.53 -4.26 22.75
N GLY A 66 3.30 -5.32 23.53
CA GLY A 66 2.65 -5.28 24.84
C GLY A 66 1.13 -5.09 24.82
N SER A 67 0.53 -4.77 23.66
CA SER A 67 -0.93 -4.71 23.51
C SER A 67 -1.39 -4.81 22.06
N ALA A 68 -2.62 -5.32 21.85
CA ALA A 68 -3.25 -5.35 20.54
C ALA A 68 -3.44 -3.95 19.95
N ALA A 69 -3.73 -2.95 20.79
CA ALA A 69 -3.87 -1.56 20.36
C ALA A 69 -2.56 -1.00 19.78
N ALA A 70 -1.41 -1.30 20.42
CA ALA A 70 -0.11 -0.90 19.91
C ALA A 70 0.21 -1.58 18.56
N VAL A 71 -0.12 -2.88 18.42
CA VAL A 71 0.03 -3.60 17.14
C VAL A 71 -0.80 -2.95 16.03
N VAL A 72 -2.08 -2.67 16.29
CA VAL A 72 -2.94 -2.01 15.30
C VAL A 72 -2.43 -0.60 14.97
N GLY A 73 -2.04 0.19 15.98
CA GLY A 73 -1.52 1.53 15.77
C GLY A 73 -0.24 1.56 14.91
N VAL A 74 0.73 0.72 15.25
CA VAL A 74 2.07 0.75 14.65
C VAL A 74 2.14 -0.05 13.34
N ALA A 75 1.50 -1.22 13.26
CA ALA A 75 1.62 -2.11 12.12
C ALA A 75 0.48 -1.93 11.10
N VAL A 76 -0.62 -1.24 11.44
CA VAL A 76 -1.76 -1.05 10.53
C VAL A 76 -2.03 0.42 10.26
N ILE A 77 -2.32 1.22 11.29
CA ILE A 77 -2.74 2.62 11.12
C ILE A 77 -1.59 3.47 10.57
N LEU A 78 -0.40 3.40 11.18
CA LEU A 78 0.75 4.17 10.72
C LEU A 78 1.16 3.81 9.27
N PRO A 79 1.29 2.53 8.88
CA PRO A 79 1.58 2.15 7.51
C PRO A 79 0.48 2.52 6.52
N PHE A 80 -0.79 2.41 6.91
CA PHE A 80 -1.92 2.87 6.10
C PHE A 80 -1.80 4.37 5.80
N SER A 81 -1.63 5.19 6.83
CA SER A 81 -1.46 6.64 6.68
C SER A 81 -0.24 6.99 5.83
N LEU A 82 0.90 6.32 6.04
CA LEU A 82 2.11 6.54 5.25
C LEU A 82 1.92 6.12 3.78
N GLY A 83 1.33 4.96 3.52
CA GLY A 83 1.11 4.47 2.16
C GLY A 83 0.14 5.35 1.37
N VAL A 84 -0.94 5.80 2.01
CA VAL A 84 -1.88 6.77 1.41
C VAL A 84 -1.17 8.11 1.16
N ALA A 85 -0.45 8.66 2.15
CA ALA A 85 0.28 9.91 1.98
C ALA A 85 1.33 9.82 0.87
N PHE A 86 2.05 8.71 0.78
CA PHE A 86 3.01 8.46 -0.28
C PHE A 86 2.35 8.47 -1.66
N ASP A 87 1.26 7.74 -1.86
CA ASP A 87 0.56 7.70 -3.15
C ASP A 87 -0.09 9.04 -3.54
N TYR A 88 -0.61 9.80 -2.57
CA TYR A 88 -1.28 11.07 -2.86
C TYR A 88 -0.33 12.27 -2.99
N PHE A 89 0.78 12.29 -2.24
CA PHE A 89 1.69 13.44 -2.24
C PHE A 89 2.93 13.26 -3.12
N TRP A 90 3.40 12.02 -3.35
CA TRP A 90 4.60 11.77 -4.15
C TRP A 90 4.33 11.24 -5.57
N MET A 91 3.14 10.70 -5.84
CA MET A 91 2.81 10.16 -7.16
C MET A 91 1.77 11.03 -7.89
N PRO A 92 1.96 11.30 -9.19
CA PRO A 92 0.94 11.93 -10.02
C PRO A 92 -0.37 11.13 -9.98
N ALA A 93 -1.50 11.82 -10.08
CA ALA A 93 -2.78 11.14 -10.10
C ALA A 93 -2.89 10.22 -11.33
N PRO A 94 -3.53 9.04 -11.24
CA PRO A 94 -3.64 8.12 -12.37
C PRO A 94 -4.19 8.74 -13.66
N GLU A 95 -5.12 9.69 -13.52
CA GLU A 95 -5.74 10.45 -14.60
C GLU A 95 -4.83 11.49 -15.26
N GLU A 96 -3.73 11.88 -14.59
CA GLU A 96 -2.72 12.82 -15.10
C GLU A 96 -1.58 12.12 -15.83
N VAL A 97 -1.53 10.78 -15.79
CA VAL A 97 -0.49 10.00 -16.46
C VAL A 97 -0.93 9.68 -17.89
N ASP A 98 -0.32 10.37 -18.86
CA ASP A 98 -0.46 10.01 -20.27
C ASP A 98 0.22 8.66 -20.54
N LEU A 99 -0.58 7.65 -20.89
CA LEU A 99 -0.09 6.35 -21.31
C LEU A 99 0.06 6.32 -22.82
N PRO A 100 1.11 5.67 -23.38
CA PRO A 100 1.24 5.54 -24.83
C PRO A 100 0.02 4.83 -25.42
N ASP A 101 -0.61 5.49 -26.39
CA ASP A 101 -1.76 4.94 -27.09
C ASP A 101 -1.36 3.68 -27.86
N ARG A 102 -1.93 2.53 -27.48
CA ARG A 102 -1.83 1.27 -28.26
C ARG A 102 -2.39 1.41 -29.70
N ALA A 103 -2.97 2.56 -30.05
CA ALA A 103 -3.43 2.87 -31.39
C ALA A 103 -2.28 3.14 -32.38
N GLY A 104 -1.13 3.67 -31.91
CA GLY A 104 0.03 3.96 -32.76
C GLY A 104 0.70 2.70 -33.33
N GLU A 105 0.84 1.65 -32.51
CA GLU A 105 1.48 0.39 -32.93
C GLU A 105 0.65 -0.39 -33.97
N ARG A 106 -0.68 -0.24 -33.96
CA ARG A 106 -1.57 -0.93 -34.90
C ARG A 106 -1.53 -0.33 -36.31
N ASN A 107 -1.31 0.99 -36.42
CA ASN A 107 -1.20 1.66 -37.72
C ASN A 107 0.15 1.36 -38.38
N VAL A 108 1.25 1.32 -37.62
CA VAL A 108 2.58 0.97 -38.17
C VAL A 108 2.62 -0.45 -38.76
N ARG A 109 1.95 -1.43 -38.13
CA ARG A 109 1.86 -2.81 -38.66
C ARG A 109 0.92 -2.97 -39.86
N ARG A 110 0.01 -2.02 -40.10
CA ARG A 110 -0.92 -2.08 -41.23
C ARG A 110 -0.30 -1.51 -42.51
N ASP A 111 0.68 -0.64 -42.35
CA ASP A 111 1.39 0.03 -43.45
C ASP A 111 2.75 -0.62 -43.80
N SER A 112 3.03 -1.82 -43.25
CA SER A 112 4.21 -2.66 -43.56
C SER A 112 3.79 -3.91 -44.37
#